data_AF-A0A1F7GX70-F1
#
_entry.id   AF-A0A1F7GX70-F1
#
_cell.length_a   1.000
_cell.length_b   1.000
_cell.length_c   1.000
_cell.angle_alpha   90.00
_cell.angle_beta   90.00
_cell.angle_gamma   90.00
#
_symmetry.space_group_name_H-M   'P 1'
#
loop_
_entity.id
_entity.type
_entity.pdbx_description
1 polymer ?
#
loop_
_entity_poly.entity_id
_entity_poly.type
_entity_poly.pdbx_seq_one_letter_code
_entity_poly.pdbx_strand_id
1 'polypeptide(L)'
;MSQKKLALFILLSLLSIGSGAVFGLLDLFGFIDGRHTLSFSLLLISIFDIYLITITVFLLNFAQQNRVVLFFIIASLLFSTTFFLMNLNILLTITSSIIFFIFLWYAYSTSRNRSQLFISFSPREIFFPVIKTSFLYFMVVLALLAYSQSKVLVSQNSLISPQMIKTISHPIVITLNKQLNAELKAQLGNQVSNKVPVQNQEQVIRLVLQESLESMQENGSQDIYGFKPKEIPIEKTIVYKNGDIDVAPVVDAMLPEIARRLNDRISQYAVFTPLIVAFLVLLILQPFVYPLELIESFITQIIFKIMLKTKFLLLKKEVREIDVLEL
;
A
#
# COMPACT_ATOMS: atom_id res chain seq x y z
N MET A 1 -33.11 4.19 -24.81
CA MET A 1 -31.76 3.60 -24.70
C MET A 1 -30.63 4.65 -24.82
N SER A 2 -30.70 5.61 -25.75
CA SER A 2 -29.64 6.63 -25.97
C SER A 2 -29.30 7.47 -24.71
N GLN A 3 -30.31 7.99 -23.99
CA GLN A 3 -30.07 8.80 -22.77
C GLN A 3 -29.39 8.03 -21.63
N LYS A 4 -29.77 6.76 -21.40
CA LYS A 4 -29.12 5.90 -20.38
C LYS A 4 -27.65 5.63 -20.72
N LYS A 5 -27.33 5.46 -22.01
CA LYS A 5 -25.96 5.26 -22.49
C LYS A 5 -25.10 6.52 -22.30
N LEU A 6 -25.67 7.68 -22.63
CA LEU A 6 -25.01 8.96 -22.41
C LEU A 6 -24.74 9.20 -20.91
N ALA A 7 -25.70 8.87 -20.05
CA ALA A 7 -25.51 8.95 -18.59
C ALA A 7 -24.39 8.01 -18.09
N LEU A 8 -24.35 6.76 -18.56
CA LEU A 8 -23.27 5.82 -18.21
C LEU A 8 -21.90 6.29 -18.73
N PHE A 9 -21.85 6.91 -19.90
CA PHE A 9 -20.61 7.48 -20.44
C PHE A 9 -20.14 8.71 -19.67
N ILE A 10 -21.06 9.59 -19.27
CA ILE A 10 -20.75 10.73 -18.37
C ILE A 10 -20.22 10.19 -17.04
N LEU A 11 -20.86 9.18 -16.47
CA LEU A 11 -20.41 8.54 -15.23
C LEU A 11 -19.00 7.95 -15.38
N LEU A 12 -18.74 7.20 -16.47
CA LEU A 12 -17.43 6.66 -16.77
C LEU A 12 -16.37 7.77 -16.89
N SER A 13 -16.72 8.89 -17.52
CA SER A 13 -15.83 10.04 -17.69
C SER A 13 -15.49 10.67 -16.35
N LEU A 14 -16.49 10.90 -15.49
CA LEU A 14 -16.30 11.44 -14.13
C LEU A 14 -15.44 10.51 -13.27
N LEU A 15 -15.71 9.21 -13.31
CA LEU A 15 -14.92 8.21 -12.59
C LEU A 15 -13.48 8.11 -13.11
N SER A 16 -13.26 8.27 -14.42
CA SER A 16 -11.92 8.26 -15.01
C SER A 16 -11.11 9.50 -14.60
N ILE A 17 -11.76 10.67 -14.52
CA ILE A 17 -11.19 11.92 -14.00
C ILE A 17 -10.84 11.74 -12.52
N GLY A 18 -11.77 11.23 -11.71
CA GLY A 18 -11.58 10.98 -10.28
C GLY A 18 -10.41 10.03 -10.03
N SER A 19 -10.43 8.88 -10.70
CA SER A 19 -9.35 7.89 -10.68
C SER A 19 -7.99 8.50 -11.03
N GLY A 20 -7.89 9.24 -12.14
CA GLY A 20 -6.64 9.88 -12.54
C GLY A 20 -6.11 10.87 -11.50
N ALA A 21 -6.99 11.67 -10.89
CA ALA A 21 -6.60 12.58 -9.81
C ALA A 21 -6.13 11.82 -8.56
N VAL A 22 -6.88 10.81 -8.12
CA VAL A 22 -6.58 10.03 -6.91
C VAL A 22 -5.27 9.28 -7.05
N PHE A 23 -5.04 8.59 -8.18
CA PHE A 23 -3.76 7.92 -8.45
C PHE A 23 -2.60 8.89 -8.57
N GLY A 24 -2.82 10.05 -9.18
CA GLY A 24 -1.76 11.05 -9.34
C GLY A 24 -1.31 11.68 -8.02
N LEU A 25 -2.23 11.82 -7.06
CA LEU A 25 -1.97 12.34 -5.70
C LEU A 25 -1.48 11.29 -4.71
N LEU A 26 -1.51 10.01 -5.07
CA LEU A 26 -1.22 8.92 -4.15
C LEU A 26 0.28 8.87 -3.83
N ASP A 27 0.62 9.25 -2.60
CA ASP A 27 1.98 9.15 -2.05
C ASP A 27 2.12 7.86 -1.23
N LEU A 28 2.81 6.87 -1.81
CA LEU A 28 3.01 5.54 -1.21
C LEU A 28 4.05 5.59 -0.08
N PHE A 29 5.02 6.49 -0.15
CA PHE A 29 6.04 6.64 0.89
C PHE A 29 5.53 7.49 2.05
N GLY A 30 4.70 8.50 1.78
CA GLY A 30 3.93 9.22 2.80
C GLY A 30 3.03 8.31 3.65
N PHE A 31 2.59 7.16 3.10
CA PHE A 31 1.88 6.13 3.86
C PHE A 31 2.77 5.43 4.89
N ILE A 32 4.08 5.41 4.74
CA ILE A 32 5.00 4.78 5.70
C ILE A 32 5.50 5.81 6.72
N ASP A 33 5.57 7.09 6.34
CA ASP A 33 6.13 8.20 7.12
C ASP A 33 5.20 8.87 8.14
N GLY A 34 3.98 8.34 8.35
CA GLY A 34 3.04 8.91 9.34
C GLY A 34 1.89 9.74 8.76
N ARG A 35 1.86 10.03 7.45
CA ARG A 35 0.74 10.72 6.77
C ARG A 35 -0.37 9.75 6.37
N HIS A 36 -0.63 8.76 7.23
CA HIS A 36 -1.43 7.59 6.92
C HIS A 36 -2.87 7.93 6.51
N THR A 37 -3.49 8.95 7.10
CA THR A 37 -4.92 9.22 6.93
C THR A 37 -5.29 9.64 5.51
N LEU A 38 -4.50 10.52 4.90
CA LEU A 38 -4.78 11.04 3.55
C LEU A 38 -4.45 10.00 2.49
N SER A 39 -3.26 9.38 2.56
CA SER A 39 -2.85 8.33 1.61
C SER A 39 -3.73 7.08 1.71
N PHE A 40 -4.16 6.67 2.90
CA PHE A 40 -5.09 5.55 3.08
C PHE A 40 -6.48 5.86 2.51
N SER A 41 -6.98 7.08 2.72
CA SER A 41 -8.26 7.51 2.16
C SER A 41 -8.21 7.52 0.63
N LEU A 42 -7.13 8.03 0.03
CA LEU A 42 -6.93 7.98 -1.42
C LEU A 42 -6.81 6.53 -1.94
N LEU A 43 -6.14 5.64 -1.19
CA LEU A 43 -6.04 4.22 -1.54
C LEU A 43 -7.43 3.55 -1.52
N LEU A 44 -8.27 3.83 -0.52
CA LEU A 44 -9.65 3.33 -0.50
C LEU A 44 -10.48 3.90 -1.65
N ILE A 45 -10.41 5.21 -1.90
CA ILE A 45 -11.16 5.86 -2.99
C ILE A 45 -10.76 5.27 -4.35
N SER A 46 -9.47 5.05 -4.59
CA SER A 46 -9.01 4.46 -5.85
C SER A 46 -9.51 3.02 -6.08
N ILE A 47 -9.62 2.22 -5.03
CA ILE A 47 -10.25 0.90 -5.10
C ILE A 47 -11.73 1.03 -5.50
N PHE A 48 -12.47 1.91 -4.80
CA PHE A 48 -13.88 2.16 -5.11
C PHE A 48 -14.08 2.69 -6.53
N ASP A 49 -13.21 3.58 -7.01
CA ASP A 49 -13.27 4.11 -8.38
C ASP A 49 -13.07 3.01 -9.42
N ILE A 50 -12.05 2.15 -9.28
CA ILE A 50 -11.82 1.02 -10.19
C ILE A 50 -13.03 0.08 -10.21
N TYR A 51 -13.60 -0.19 -9.04
CA TYR A 51 -14.79 -1.02 -8.90
C TYR A 51 -16.00 -0.41 -9.62
N LEU A 52 -16.29 0.87 -9.39
CA LEU A 52 -17.39 1.59 -10.06
C LEU A 52 -17.18 1.69 -11.57
N ILE A 53 -15.93 1.86 -12.03
CA ILE A 53 -15.57 1.84 -13.45
C ILE A 53 -15.90 0.47 -14.05
N THR A 54 -15.51 -0.62 -13.40
CA THR A 54 -15.79 -2.00 -13.85
C THR A 54 -17.30 -2.24 -14.01
N ILE A 55 -18.11 -1.81 -13.04
CA ILE A 55 -19.58 -1.88 -13.14
C ILE A 55 -20.10 -1.03 -14.30
N THR A 56 -19.60 0.20 -14.44
CA THR A 56 -20.06 1.12 -15.47
C THR A 56 -19.75 0.57 -16.87
N VAL A 57 -18.54 0.03 -17.08
CA VAL A 57 -18.12 -0.63 -18.33
C VAL A 57 -19.00 -1.84 -18.62
N PHE A 58 -19.31 -2.65 -17.60
CA PHE A 58 -20.23 -3.78 -17.74
C PHE A 58 -21.62 -3.34 -18.19
N LEU A 59 -22.20 -2.32 -17.55
CA LEU A 59 -23.53 -1.81 -17.92
C LEU A 59 -23.53 -1.24 -19.34
N LEU A 60 -22.43 -0.62 -19.75
CA LEU A 60 -22.26 -0.05 -21.07
C LEU A 60 -22.21 -1.14 -22.16
N ASN A 61 -21.75 -2.35 -21.84
CA ASN A 61 -21.78 -3.52 -22.72
C ASN A 61 -23.21 -3.89 -23.18
N PHE A 62 -24.22 -3.76 -22.31
CA PHE A 62 -25.63 -4.04 -22.67
C PHE A 62 -26.28 -2.95 -23.54
N ALA A 63 -25.60 -1.82 -23.78
CA ALA A 63 -26.15 -0.64 -24.46
C ALA A 63 -25.75 -0.50 -25.95
N GLN A 64 -25.43 -1.60 -26.65
CA GLN A 64 -24.99 -1.74 -28.07
C GLN A 64 -23.51 -1.42 -28.39
N GLN A 65 -22.96 -2.24 -29.31
CA GLN A 65 -21.54 -2.46 -29.62
C GLN A 65 -20.82 -1.34 -30.40
N ASN A 66 -21.52 -0.55 -31.22
CA ASN A 66 -20.86 0.18 -32.32
C ASN A 66 -19.96 1.39 -31.96
N ARG A 67 -19.71 1.71 -30.67
CA ARG A 67 -18.86 2.87 -30.28
C ARG A 67 -18.03 2.67 -29.02
N VAL A 68 -17.86 1.43 -28.55
CA VAL A 68 -17.26 1.16 -27.23
C VAL A 68 -15.77 1.55 -27.17
N VAL A 69 -15.01 1.29 -28.23
CA VAL A 69 -13.57 1.63 -28.31
C VAL A 69 -13.34 3.14 -28.15
N LEU A 70 -14.14 3.96 -28.85
CA LEU A 70 -14.01 5.41 -28.82
C LEU A 70 -14.30 5.97 -27.42
N PHE A 71 -15.27 5.40 -26.71
CA PHE A 71 -15.52 5.77 -25.31
C PHE A 71 -14.34 5.43 -24.39
N PHE A 72 -13.66 4.31 -24.60
CA PHE A 72 -12.48 3.94 -23.80
C PHE A 72 -11.28 4.83 -24.11
N ILE A 73 -11.08 5.22 -25.36
CA ILE A 73 -10.05 6.19 -25.73
C ILE A 73 -10.29 7.53 -25.02
N ILE A 74 -11.52 8.05 -25.06
CA ILE A 74 -11.86 9.31 -24.39
C ILE A 74 -11.67 9.19 -22.87
N ALA A 75 -12.17 8.11 -22.26
CA ALA A 75 -12.01 7.87 -20.82
C ALA A 75 -10.54 7.79 -20.41
N SER A 76 -9.71 7.10 -21.20
CA SER A 76 -8.26 6.98 -20.98
C SER A 76 -7.53 8.30 -21.15
N LEU A 77 -7.95 9.14 -22.11
CA LEU A 77 -7.40 10.49 -22.27
C LEU A 77 -7.75 11.36 -21.06
N LEU A 78 -8.99 11.33 -20.57
CA LEU A 78 -9.41 12.08 -19.38
C LEU A 78 -8.65 11.64 -18.12
N PHE A 79 -8.48 10.32 -17.94
CA PHE A 79 -7.62 9.76 -16.90
C PHE A 79 -6.18 10.27 -17.03
N SER A 80 -5.61 10.20 -18.24
CA SER A 80 -4.24 10.61 -18.51
C SER A 80 -4.01 12.10 -18.23
N THR A 81 -4.93 12.97 -18.63
CA THR A 81 -4.82 14.41 -18.42
C THR A 81 -4.86 14.75 -16.94
N THR A 82 -5.80 14.18 -16.19
CA THR A 82 -5.91 14.42 -14.74
C THR A 82 -4.74 13.84 -13.97
N PHE A 83 -4.31 12.62 -14.30
CA PHE A 83 -3.13 12.00 -13.72
C PHE A 83 -1.87 12.83 -13.97
N PHE A 84 -1.67 13.32 -15.19
CA PHE A 84 -0.53 14.19 -15.52
C PHE A 84 -0.53 15.48 -14.70
N LEU A 85 -1.68 16.14 -14.55
CA LEU A 85 -1.80 17.38 -13.78
C LEU A 85 -1.42 17.20 -12.31
N MET A 86 -1.68 16.02 -11.74
CA MET A 86 -1.39 15.74 -10.33
C MET A 86 0.03 15.20 -10.11
N ASN A 87 0.56 14.39 -11.01
CA ASN A 87 1.85 13.71 -10.83
C ASN A 87 3.04 14.40 -11.56
N LEU A 88 2.75 15.13 -12.65
CA LEU A 88 3.71 15.84 -13.51
C LEU A 88 4.76 14.96 -14.21
N ASN A 89 4.73 13.63 -14.07
CA ASN A 89 5.64 12.72 -14.76
C ASN A 89 5.04 12.18 -16.08
N ILE A 90 5.61 12.61 -17.21
CA ILE A 90 5.15 12.24 -18.56
C ILE A 90 5.23 10.73 -18.82
N LEU A 91 6.36 10.09 -18.50
CA LEU A 91 6.56 8.67 -18.78
C LEU A 91 5.60 7.78 -17.97
N LEU A 92 5.41 8.14 -16.69
CA LEU A 92 4.48 7.45 -15.81
C LEU A 92 3.02 7.64 -16.26
N THR A 93 2.70 8.84 -16.76
CA THR A 93 1.37 9.14 -17.32
C THR A 93 1.07 8.27 -18.53
N ILE A 94 2.00 8.18 -19.49
CA ILE A 94 1.79 7.40 -20.72
C ILE A 94 1.62 5.91 -20.38
N THR A 95 2.51 5.37 -19.55
CA THR A 95 2.45 3.96 -19.15
C THR A 95 1.17 3.63 -18.38
N SER A 96 0.78 4.47 -17.41
CA SER A 96 -0.46 4.30 -16.64
C SER A 96 -1.71 4.43 -17.51
N SER A 97 -1.71 5.35 -18.49
CA SER A 97 -2.81 5.51 -19.46
C SER A 97 -2.97 4.27 -20.34
N ILE A 98 -1.88 3.70 -20.86
CA ILE A 98 -1.93 2.45 -21.64
C ILE A 98 -2.49 1.30 -20.79
N ILE A 99 -2.03 1.17 -19.54
CA ILE A 99 -2.52 0.14 -18.62
C ILE A 99 -4.01 0.34 -18.31
N PHE A 100 -4.45 1.59 -18.11
CA PHE A 100 -5.85 1.92 -17.87
C PHE A 100 -6.73 1.60 -19.09
N PHE A 101 -6.26 1.88 -20.31
CA PHE A 101 -6.95 1.47 -21.53
C PHE A 101 -7.07 -0.05 -21.65
N ILE A 102 -5.98 -0.79 -21.39
CA ILE A 102 -5.98 -2.26 -21.39
C ILE A 102 -6.96 -2.79 -20.33
N PHE A 103 -7.02 -2.17 -19.16
CA PHE A 103 -7.99 -2.49 -18.11
C PHE A 103 -9.44 -2.34 -18.61
N LEU A 104 -9.80 -1.18 -19.20
CA LEU A 104 -11.15 -0.95 -19.74
C LEU A 104 -11.51 -1.99 -20.81
N TRP A 105 -10.57 -2.31 -21.70
CA TRP A 105 -10.73 -3.31 -22.74
C TRP A 105 -10.94 -4.72 -22.16
N TYR A 106 -10.12 -5.10 -21.18
CA TYR A 106 -10.21 -6.37 -20.48
C TYR A 106 -11.55 -6.52 -19.75
N ALA A 107 -11.95 -5.48 -19.00
CA ALA A 107 -13.20 -5.45 -18.26
C ALA A 107 -14.39 -5.65 -19.21
N TYR A 108 -14.37 -4.98 -20.37
CA TYR A 108 -15.39 -5.14 -21.40
C TYR A 108 -15.43 -6.53 -22.04
N SER A 109 -14.29 -7.02 -22.54
CA SER A 109 -14.20 -8.30 -23.26
C SER A 109 -14.61 -9.47 -22.36
N THR A 110 -14.07 -9.52 -21.15
CA THR A 110 -14.34 -10.61 -20.19
C THR A 110 -15.79 -10.57 -19.72
N SER A 111 -16.31 -9.38 -19.44
CA SER A 111 -17.73 -9.20 -19.08
C SER A 111 -18.67 -9.68 -20.18
N ARG A 112 -18.34 -9.38 -21.44
CA ARG A 112 -19.13 -9.80 -22.60
C ARG A 112 -19.10 -11.31 -22.81
N ASN A 113 -17.92 -11.92 -22.77
CA ASN A 113 -17.80 -13.36 -22.95
C ASN A 113 -18.55 -14.10 -21.83
N ARG A 114 -18.43 -13.64 -20.59
CA ARG A 114 -19.16 -14.23 -19.45
C ARG A 114 -20.66 -14.01 -19.55
N SER A 115 -21.14 -12.82 -19.86
CA SER A 115 -22.59 -12.56 -19.94
C SER A 115 -23.29 -13.38 -21.02
N GLN A 116 -22.58 -13.83 -22.05
CA GLN A 116 -23.10 -14.71 -23.10
C GLN A 116 -23.17 -16.20 -22.73
N LEU A 117 -22.40 -16.62 -21.71
CA LEU A 117 -22.29 -18.02 -21.29
C LEU A 117 -23.32 -18.42 -20.24
N PHE A 118 -23.91 -17.46 -19.51
CA PHE A 118 -24.85 -17.78 -18.45
C PHE A 118 -26.31 -17.71 -18.92
N ILE A 119 -27.03 -18.83 -18.73
CA ILE A 119 -28.48 -18.98 -18.98
C ILE A 119 -29.30 -18.20 -17.94
N SER A 120 -28.71 -17.90 -16.76
CA SER A 120 -29.31 -17.09 -15.71
C SER A 120 -28.35 -16.00 -15.24
N PHE A 121 -28.87 -14.80 -14.98
CA PHE A 121 -28.05 -13.68 -14.54
C PHE A 121 -27.64 -13.86 -13.06
N SER A 122 -26.41 -14.32 -12.82
CA SER A 122 -25.76 -14.36 -11.51
C SER A 122 -24.67 -13.28 -11.45
N PRO A 123 -24.91 -12.14 -10.77
CA PRO A 123 -23.91 -11.08 -10.63
C PRO A 123 -22.57 -11.61 -10.09
N ARG A 124 -22.64 -12.56 -9.15
CA ARG A 124 -21.48 -13.17 -8.49
C ARG A 124 -20.56 -13.89 -9.48
N GLU A 125 -21.10 -14.73 -10.35
CA GLU A 125 -20.31 -15.58 -11.26
C GLU A 125 -19.77 -14.81 -12.47
N ILE A 126 -20.46 -13.74 -12.86
CA ILE A 126 -20.06 -12.89 -13.98
C ILE A 126 -19.02 -11.86 -13.50
N PHE A 127 -19.24 -11.20 -12.36
CA PHE A 127 -18.41 -10.07 -11.93
C PHE A 127 -17.19 -10.41 -11.10
N PHE A 128 -17.24 -11.39 -10.18
CA PHE A 128 -16.12 -11.59 -9.25
C PHE A 128 -14.81 -11.89 -9.95
N PRO A 129 -14.79 -12.72 -11.02
CA PRO A 129 -13.56 -12.95 -11.77
C PRO A 129 -13.07 -11.71 -12.53
N VAL A 130 -13.96 -10.83 -12.97
CA VAL A 130 -13.60 -9.57 -13.66
C VAL A 130 -13.02 -8.58 -12.65
N ILE A 131 -13.66 -8.43 -11.49
CA ILE A 131 -13.21 -7.57 -10.39
C ILE A 131 -11.84 -8.02 -9.88
N LYS A 132 -11.65 -9.33 -9.64
CA LYS A 132 -10.38 -9.88 -9.17
C LYS A 132 -9.21 -9.54 -10.08
N THR A 133 -9.39 -9.64 -11.39
CA THR A 133 -8.33 -9.25 -12.34
C THR A 133 -8.24 -7.73 -12.49
N SER A 134 -9.33 -6.98 -12.24
CA SER A 134 -9.30 -5.51 -12.19
C SER A 134 -8.36 -4.99 -11.09
N PHE A 135 -8.32 -5.67 -9.95
CA PHE A 135 -7.32 -5.42 -8.90
C PHE A 135 -5.89 -5.67 -9.33
N LEU A 136 -5.63 -6.58 -10.26
CA LEU A 136 -4.27 -6.74 -10.81
C LEU A 136 -3.82 -5.46 -11.51
N TYR A 137 -4.71 -4.82 -12.27
CA TYR A 137 -4.39 -3.55 -12.94
C TYR A 137 -4.12 -2.43 -11.94
N PHE A 138 -4.93 -2.34 -10.88
CA PHE A 138 -4.68 -1.45 -9.75
C PHE A 138 -3.26 -1.63 -9.19
N MET A 139 -2.90 -2.89 -8.90
CA MET A 139 -1.62 -3.27 -8.34
C MET A 139 -0.45 -2.89 -9.25
N VAL A 140 -0.60 -3.08 -10.57
CA VAL A 140 0.42 -2.67 -11.55
C VAL A 140 0.60 -1.14 -11.56
N VAL A 141 -0.49 -0.36 -11.51
CA VAL A 141 -0.40 1.11 -11.44
C VAL A 141 0.28 1.56 -10.15
N LEU A 142 -0.05 0.95 -9.01
CA LEU A 142 0.63 1.24 -7.74
C LEU A 142 2.11 0.86 -7.78
N ALA A 143 2.47 -0.25 -8.42
CA ALA A 143 3.88 -0.65 -8.59
C ALA A 143 4.64 0.36 -9.45
N LEU A 144 4.03 0.90 -10.51
CA LEU A 144 4.63 1.95 -11.33
C LEU A 144 4.78 3.26 -10.56
N LEU A 145 3.79 3.63 -9.74
CA LEU A 145 3.89 4.77 -8.83
C LEU A 145 5.04 4.58 -7.83
N ALA A 146 5.14 3.41 -7.20
CA ALA A 146 6.21 3.06 -6.27
C ALA A 146 7.58 3.13 -6.94
N TYR A 147 7.70 2.60 -8.16
CA TYR A 147 8.92 2.68 -8.97
C TYR A 147 9.32 4.14 -9.25
N SER A 148 8.38 4.98 -9.69
CA SER A 148 8.66 6.38 -9.99
C SER A 148 9.05 7.16 -8.73
N GLN A 149 8.32 6.99 -7.63
CA GLN A 149 8.57 7.69 -6.36
C GLN A 149 9.90 7.25 -5.76
N SER A 150 10.18 5.95 -5.73
CA SER A 150 11.45 5.41 -5.22
C SER A 150 12.65 5.90 -6.02
N LYS A 151 12.54 6.00 -7.36
CA LYS A 151 13.61 6.58 -8.19
C LYS A 151 13.96 8.01 -7.76
N VAL A 152 12.95 8.83 -7.47
CA VAL A 152 13.16 10.21 -6.99
C VAL A 152 13.79 10.20 -5.60
N LEU A 153 13.27 9.42 -4.66
CA LEU A 153 13.77 9.37 -3.28
C LEU A 153 15.19 8.79 -3.18
N VAL A 154 15.53 7.78 -3.98
CA VAL A 154 16.90 7.26 -4.07
C VAL A 154 17.86 8.33 -4.58
N SER A 155 17.47 9.10 -5.60
CA SER A 155 18.31 10.21 -6.10
C SER A 155 18.55 11.32 -5.07
N GLN A 156 17.67 11.41 -4.07
CA GLN A 156 17.74 12.38 -2.98
C GLN A 156 18.33 11.80 -1.68
N ASN A 157 18.80 10.54 -1.68
CA ASN A 157 19.24 9.81 -0.48
C ASN A 157 18.20 9.82 0.67
N SER A 158 16.91 9.76 0.33
CA SER A 158 15.79 9.92 1.26
C SER A 158 14.78 8.77 1.24
N LEU A 159 15.13 7.64 0.60
CA LEU A 159 14.22 6.49 0.46
C LEU A 159 13.78 5.92 1.81
N ILE A 160 14.71 5.76 2.74
CA ILE A 160 14.43 5.33 4.11
C ILE A 160 14.37 6.56 5.00
N SER A 161 13.19 6.86 5.54
CA SER A 161 13.01 7.93 6.50
C SER A 161 13.32 7.46 7.94
N PRO A 162 13.66 8.39 8.85
CA PRO A 162 13.76 8.10 10.28
C PRO A 162 12.46 7.52 10.86
N GLN A 163 11.30 7.96 10.37
CA GLN A 163 9.98 7.48 10.76
C GLN A 163 9.76 6.02 10.35
N MET A 164 10.18 5.64 9.14
CA MET A 164 10.12 4.25 8.68
C MET A 164 10.96 3.35 9.58
N ILE A 165 12.17 3.79 9.95
CA ILE A 165 13.03 3.05 10.88
C ILE A 165 12.36 2.95 12.26
N LYS A 166 11.75 4.02 12.77
CA LYS A 166 11.03 4.01 14.03
C LYS A 166 9.91 2.97 14.04
N THR A 167 9.12 2.93 12.97
CA THR A 167 8.01 1.96 12.84
C THR A 167 8.53 0.52 12.81
N ILE A 168 9.63 0.26 12.10
CA ILE A 168 10.25 -1.07 12.00
C ILE A 168 10.95 -1.46 13.32
N SER A 169 11.61 -0.52 13.99
CA SER A 169 12.39 -0.77 15.20
C SER A 169 11.54 -0.85 16.46
N HIS A 170 10.33 -0.27 16.47
CA HIS A 170 9.44 -0.27 17.63
C HIS A 170 9.27 -1.62 18.34
N PRO A 171 8.92 -2.74 17.66
CA PRO A 171 8.81 -4.04 18.32
C PRO A 171 10.15 -4.56 18.87
N ILE A 172 11.25 -4.23 18.19
CA ILE A 172 12.61 -4.60 18.62
C ILE A 172 12.97 -3.84 19.89
N VAL A 173 12.73 -2.53 19.93
CA VAL A 173 12.97 -1.67 21.11
C VAL A 173 12.20 -2.16 22.32
N ILE A 174 10.92 -2.53 22.16
CA ILE A 174 10.11 -3.10 23.25
C ILE A 174 10.74 -4.39 23.78
N THR A 175 11.24 -5.25 22.88
CA THR A 175 11.85 -6.53 23.26
C THR A 175 13.20 -6.33 23.95
N LEU A 176 14.04 -5.44 23.40
CA LEU A 176 15.32 -5.05 23.99
C LEU A 176 15.14 -4.44 25.38
N ASN A 177 14.19 -3.51 25.55
CA ASN A 177 13.85 -2.96 26.85
C ASN A 177 13.50 -4.06 27.87
N LYS A 178 12.68 -5.05 27.46
CA LYS A 178 12.32 -6.18 28.34
C LYS A 178 13.52 -7.06 28.69
N GLN A 179 14.39 -7.35 27.73
CA GLN A 179 15.57 -8.18 27.93
C GLN A 179 16.60 -7.49 28.81
N LEU A 180 16.94 -6.24 28.53
CA LEU A 180 17.84 -5.43 29.35
C LEU A 180 17.31 -5.31 30.78
N ASN A 181 16.02 -5.05 30.95
CA ASN A 181 15.41 -5.00 32.29
C ASN A 181 15.45 -6.33 33.03
N ALA A 182 15.33 -7.46 32.33
CA ALA A 182 15.46 -8.78 32.93
C ALA A 182 16.92 -9.09 33.33
N GLU A 183 17.89 -8.78 32.46
CA GLU A 183 19.32 -8.96 32.73
C GLU A 183 19.81 -8.05 33.86
N LEU A 184 19.39 -6.80 33.88
CA LEU A 184 19.71 -5.87 34.96
C LEU A 184 19.10 -6.32 36.29
N LYS A 185 17.86 -6.80 36.30
CA LYS A 185 17.27 -7.40 37.51
C LYS A 185 18.02 -8.64 37.96
N ALA A 186 18.53 -9.44 37.04
CA ALA A 186 19.33 -10.62 37.34
C ALA A 186 20.74 -10.28 37.87
N GLN A 187 21.40 -9.26 37.31
CA GLN A 187 22.76 -8.83 37.69
C GLN A 187 22.78 -7.95 38.95
N LEU A 188 21.83 -7.03 39.08
CA LEU A 188 21.75 -6.11 40.23
C LEU A 188 21.05 -6.76 41.44
N GLY A 189 20.28 -7.82 41.22
CA GLY A 189 19.49 -8.51 42.26
C GLY A 189 18.54 -7.58 43.03
N ASN A 190 17.91 -8.10 44.09
CA ASN A 190 17.07 -7.30 45.00
C ASN A 190 17.85 -6.20 45.78
N GLN A 191 19.16 -6.03 45.55
CA GLN A 191 20.00 -5.10 46.30
C GLN A 191 19.79 -3.63 45.91
N VAL A 192 19.28 -3.36 44.71
CA VAL A 192 18.96 -1.99 44.24
C VAL A 192 17.61 -1.51 44.79
N SER A 193 16.73 -2.40 45.21
CA SER A 193 15.36 -2.02 45.61
C SER A 193 15.29 -1.28 46.95
N ASN A 194 16.34 -1.28 47.80
CA ASN A 194 16.21 -0.75 49.17
C ASN A 194 17.36 0.11 49.74
N LYS A 195 18.52 0.31 49.09
CA LYS A 195 19.66 0.98 49.78
C LYS A 195 20.58 1.92 49.00
N VAL A 196 20.31 2.28 47.74
CA VAL A 196 21.19 3.19 46.98
C VAL A 196 20.44 4.48 46.60
N PRO A 197 20.97 5.69 46.88
CA PRO A 197 20.37 6.94 46.44
C PRO A 197 20.18 6.96 44.92
N VAL A 198 19.04 7.45 44.45
CA VAL A 198 18.60 7.44 43.04
C VAL A 198 19.67 7.99 42.06
N GLN A 199 20.46 8.99 42.49
CA GLN A 199 21.55 9.57 41.69
C GLN A 199 22.74 8.61 41.45
N ASN A 200 23.00 7.68 42.36
CA ASN A 200 24.08 6.69 42.22
C ASN A 200 23.64 5.46 41.42
N GLN A 201 22.33 5.14 41.41
CA GLN A 201 21.80 4.05 40.59
C GLN A 201 21.85 4.36 39.09
N GLU A 202 21.53 5.60 38.71
CA GLU A 202 21.62 6.05 37.32
C GLU A 202 23.07 6.01 36.80
N GLN A 203 24.04 6.41 37.63
CA GLN A 203 25.46 6.34 37.29
C GLN A 203 25.97 4.91 37.15
N VAL A 204 25.61 4.01 38.08
CA VAL A 204 25.99 2.58 38.01
C VAL A 204 25.40 1.91 36.78
N ILE A 205 24.14 2.20 36.46
CA ILE A 205 23.47 1.68 35.27
C ILE A 205 24.12 2.19 33.99
N ARG A 206 24.45 3.49 33.91
CA ARG A 206 25.17 4.07 32.77
C ARG A 206 26.57 3.47 32.61
N LEU A 207 27.28 3.24 33.72
CA LEU A 207 28.58 2.56 33.74
C LEU A 207 28.47 1.13 33.22
N VAL A 208 27.48 0.34 33.67
CA VAL A 208 27.26 -1.04 33.19
C VAL A 208 26.91 -1.06 31.70
N LEU A 209 26.11 -0.10 31.21
CA LEU A 209 25.80 0.02 29.79
C LEU A 209 27.02 0.43 28.97
N GLN A 210 27.86 1.32 29.49
CA GLN A 210 29.10 1.74 28.84
C GLN A 210 30.12 0.59 28.79
N GLU A 211 30.34 -0.12 29.91
CA GLU A 211 31.18 -1.31 29.98
C GLU A 211 30.67 -2.42 29.05
N SER A 212 29.34 -2.58 28.94
CA SER A 212 28.74 -3.53 27.99
C SER A 212 29.07 -3.17 26.55
N LEU A 213 29.04 -1.89 26.16
CA LEU A 213 29.45 -1.46 24.82
C LEU A 213 30.96 -1.63 24.59
N GLU A 214 31.79 -1.34 25.58
CA GLU A 214 33.24 -1.54 25.49
C GLU A 214 33.59 -3.03 25.33
N SER A 215 32.88 -3.93 26.03
CA SER A 215 33.05 -5.38 25.87
C SER A 215 32.60 -5.91 24.50
N MET A 216 31.58 -5.28 23.89
CA MET A 216 31.16 -5.61 22.52
C MET A 216 32.19 -5.18 21.47
N GLN A 217 33.03 -4.18 21.78
CA GLN A 217 34.11 -3.72 20.92
C GLN A 217 35.33 -4.66 20.94
N GLU A 218 35.60 -5.33 22.07
CA GLU A 218 36.73 -6.25 22.21
C GLU A 218 36.60 -7.52 21.34
N ASN A 219 35.39 -7.87 20.90
CA ASN A 219 35.11 -9.03 20.03
C ASN A 219 35.45 -8.82 18.54
N GLY A 220 36.34 -7.87 18.21
CA GLY A 220 37.02 -7.81 16.92
C GLY A 220 36.38 -6.89 15.86
N SER A 221 35.31 -6.16 16.17
CA SER A 221 34.81 -5.08 15.31
C SER A 221 34.92 -3.75 16.06
N GLN A 222 35.64 -2.78 15.49
CA GLN A 222 35.71 -1.42 16.04
C GLN A 222 34.35 -0.69 16.02
N ASP A 223 33.39 -1.23 15.26
CA ASP A 223 32.05 -0.69 15.09
C ASP A 223 30.99 -1.69 15.62
N ILE A 224 30.07 -1.20 16.45
CA ILE A 224 28.91 -1.95 16.93
C ILE A 224 27.76 -1.70 15.96
N TYR A 225 27.36 -2.73 15.20
CA TYR A 225 26.35 -2.63 14.13
C TYR A 225 26.65 -1.50 13.11
N GLY A 226 27.94 -1.21 12.89
CA GLY A 226 28.40 -0.13 12.01
C GLY A 226 28.51 1.25 12.68
N PHE A 227 28.18 1.39 13.96
CA PHE A 227 28.33 2.65 14.71
C PHE A 227 29.55 2.60 15.61
N LYS A 228 30.27 3.72 15.75
CA LYS A 228 31.31 3.82 16.78
C LYS A 228 30.62 3.89 18.15
N PRO A 229 31.16 3.26 19.21
CA PRO A 229 30.55 3.32 20.55
C PRO A 229 30.29 4.76 21.05
N LYS A 230 31.16 5.71 20.68
CA LYS A 230 31.02 7.14 21.00
C LYS A 230 29.84 7.83 20.30
N GLU A 231 29.32 7.25 19.22
CA GLU A 231 28.16 7.78 18.48
C GLU A 231 26.83 7.32 19.07
N ILE A 232 26.85 6.33 19.97
CA ILE A 232 25.66 5.79 20.65
C ILE A 232 25.37 6.67 21.88
N PRO A 233 24.27 7.44 21.91
CA PRO A 233 24.00 8.38 22.99
C PRO A 233 23.37 7.66 24.20
N ILE A 234 24.12 6.77 24.86
CA ILE A 234 23.68 6.02 26.07
C ILE A 234 23.19 6.98 27.15
N GLU A 235 23.74 8.18 27.20
CA GLU A 235 23.38 9.30 28.09
C GLU A 235 21.88 9.66 28.07
N LYS A 236 21.17 9.31 26.98
CA LYS A 236 19.73 9.57 26.81
C LYS A 236 18.84 8.47 27.38
N THR A 237 19.41 7.38 27.87
CA THR A 237 18.68 6.28 28.50
C THR A 237 17.90 6.80 29.71
N ILE A 238 16.61 6.46 29.82
CA ILE A 238 15.79 6.81 30.98
C ILE A 238 15.88 5.68 31.99
N VAL A 239 16.26 6.00 33.22
CA VAL A 239 16.22 5.09 34.36
C VAL A 239 15.05 5.48 35.25
N TYR A 240 14.08 4.60 35.39
CA TYR A 240 12.92 4.81 36.24
C TYR A 240 13.27 4.57 37.71
N LYS A 241 12.48 5.17 38.62
CA LYS A 241 12.69 5.05 40.08
C LYS A 241 12.59 3.62 40.62
N ASN A 242 12.02 2.70 39.84
CA ASN A 242 11.91 1.28 40.15
C ASN A 242 13.11 0.47 39.62
N GLY A 243 14.10 1.11 39.00
CA GLY A 243 15.28 0.47 38.41
C GLY A 243 15.07 -0.07 36.99
N ASP A 244 13.87 0.11 36.39
CA ASP A 244 13.67 -0.24 34.99
C ASP A 244 14.36 0.79 34.07
N ILE A 245 14.84 0.31 32.94
CA ILE A 245 15.49 1.05 31.88
C ILE A 245 14.57 1.17 30.66
N ASP A 246 14.60 2.34 30.04
CA ASP A 246 14.10 2.57 28.70
C ASP A 246 15.20 3.10 27.78
N VAL A 247 15.58 2.28 26.79
CA VAL A 247 16.53 2.63 25.73
C VAL A 247 15.86 3.24 24.49
N ALA A 248 14.54 3.38 24.46
CA ALA A 248 13.83 4.01 23.34
C ALA A 248 14.37 5.41 22.98
N PRO A 249 14.72 6.30 23.93
CA PRO A 249 15.29 7.61 23.61
C PRO A 249 16.68 7.55 22.94
N VAL A 250 17.44 6.49 23.19
CA VAL A 250 18.74 6.24 22.54
C VAL A 250 18.51 5.87 21.08
N VAL A 251 17.58 4.94 20.82
CA VAL A 251 17.22 4.51 19.46
C VAL A 251 16.61 5.67 18.68
N ASP A 252 15.72 6.45 19.29
CA ASP A 252 15.11 7.65 18.70
C ASP A 252 16.17 8.69 18.29
N ALA A 253 17.22 8.87 19.09
CA ALA A 253 18.32 9.77 18.76
C ALA A 253 19.21 9.26 17.62
N MET A 254 19.28 7.94 17.41
CA MET A 254 20.06 7.32 16.35
C MET A 254 19.32 7.20 15.02
N LEU A 255 17.98 7.35 14.98
CA LEU A 255 17.18 7.18 13.77
C LEU A 255 17.69 7.96 12.54
N PRO A 256 18.08 9.25 12.66
CA PRO A 256 18.56 10.01 11.50
C PRO A 256 19.87 9.44 10.92
N GLU A 257 20.78 8.99 11.77
CA GLU A 257 22.07 8.44 11.35
C GLU A 257 21.92 7.02 10.80
N ILE A 258 21.02 6.21 11.38
CA ILE A 258 20.62 4.91 10.82
C ILE A 258 20.01 5.12 9.42
N ALA A 259 19.10 6.09 9.25
CA ALA A 259 18.50 6.44 7.96
C ALA A 259 19.55 6.81 6.93
N ARG A 260 20.46 7.72 7.31
CA ARG A 260 21.54 8.19 6.45
C ARG A 260 22.42 7.05 5.96
N ARG A 261 22.93 6.22 6.88
CA ARG A 261 23.82 5.09 6.55
C ARG A 261 23.13 4.02 5.70
N LEU A 262 21.84 3.76 5.94
CA LEU A 262 21.07 2.84 5.11
C LEU A 262 20.85 3.40 3.71
N ASN A 263 20.49 4.68 3.58
CA ASN A 263 20.35 5.33 2.28
C ASN A 263 21.69 5.35 1.52
N ASP A 264 22.81 5.66 2.18
CA ASP A 264 24.15 5.63 1.57
C ASP A 264 24.48 4.25 0.98
N ARG A 265 24.14 3.16 1.68
CA ARG A 265 24.32 1.80 1.15
C ARG A 265 23.35 1.48 0.02
N ILE A 266 22.10 1.89 0.12
CA ILE A 266 21.07 1.65 -0.91
C ILE A 266 21.39 2.41 -2.20
N SER A 267 22.01 3.59 -2.10
CA SER A 267 22.41 4.39 -3.25
C SER A 267 23.49 3.73 -4.09
N GLN A 268 24.28 2.80 -3.52
CA GLN A 268 25.21 1.96 -4.29
C GLN A 268 24.47 1.03 -5.28
N TYR A 269 23.20 0.72 -4.99
CA TYR A 269 22.35 -0.16 -5.80
C TYR A 269 21.20 0.63 -6.49
N ALA A 270 21.35 1.95 -6.63
CA ALA A 270 20.29 2.86 -7.09
C ALA A 270 19.60 2.47 -8.40
N VAL A 271 20.28 1.73 -9.28
CA VAL A 271 19.72 1.22 -10.54
C VAL A 271 18.62 0.18 -10.33
N PHE A 272 18.78 -0.70 -9.34
CA PHE A 272 17.87 -1.83 -9.08
C PHE A 272 16.89 -1.56 -7.95
N THR A 273 17.24 -0.69 -7.00
CA THR A 273 16.42 -0.36 -5.83
C THR A 273 14.97 -0.02 -6.19
N PRO A 274 14.67 0.84 -7.19
CA PRO A 274 13.29 1.17 -7.53
C PRO A 274 12.44 -0.02 -7.98
N LEU A 275 13.07 -0.99 -8.66
CA LEU A 275 12.40 -2.21 -9.13
C LEU A 275 12.10 -3.15 -7.96
N ILE A 276 13.04 -3.28 -7.02
CA ILE A 276 12.85 -4.06 -5.79
C ILE A 276 11.71 -3.46 -4.96
N VAL A 277 11.68 -2.13 -4.79
CA VAL A 277 10.58 -1.45 -4.07
C VAL A 277 9.24 -1.74 -4.75
N ALA A 278 9.15 -1.57 -6.08
CA ALA A 278 7.91 -1.84 -6.80
C ALA A 278 7.42 -3.28 -6.61
N PHE A 279 8.34 -4.25 -6.62
CA PHE A 279 8.04 -5.65 -6.35
C PHE A 279 7.59 -5.90 -4.90
N LEU A 280 8.24 -5.27 -3.92
CA LEU A 280 7.83 -5.34 -2.52
C LEU A 280 6.44 -4.76 -2.30
N VAL A 281 6.11 -3.64 -2.93
CA VAL A 281 4.77 -3.04 -2.86
C VAL A 281 3.71 -4.01 -3.39
N LEU A 282 3.98 -4.70 -4.51
CA LEU A 282 3.09 -5.75 -5.02
C LEU A 282 2.91 -6.89 -4.02
N LEU A 283 4.00 -7.40 -3.43
CA LEU A 283 3.93 -8.49 -2.46
C LEU A 283 3.19 -8.09 -1.18
N ILE A 284 3.39 -6.87 -0.70
CA ILE A 284 2.76 -6.36 0.53
C ILE A 284 1.27 -6.11 0.32
N LEU A 285 0.87 -5.59 -0.84
CA LEU A 285 -0.54 -5.26 -1.13
C LEU A 285 -1.37 -6.48 -1.56
N GLN A 286 -0.73 -7.53 -2.10
CA GLN A 286 -1.43 -8.72 -2.60
C GLN A 286 -2.36 -9.40 -1.56
N PRO A 287 -1.95 -9.59 -0.28
CA PRO A 287 -2.83 -10.17 0.75
C PRO A 287 -4.08 -9.33 1.03
N PHE A 288 -4.01 -8.01 0.85
CA PHE A 288 -5.14 -7.11 1.10
C PHE A 288 -6.23 -7.19 0.02
N VAL A 289 -5.94 -7.78 -1.14
CA VAL A 289 -6.92 -7.97 -2.21
C VAL A 289 -8.06 -8.89 -1.77
N TYR A 290 -7.77 -9.94 -1.00
CA TYR A 290 -8.77 -10.93 -0.58
C TYR A 290 -9.90 -10.36 0.31
N PRO A 291 -9.62 -9.62 1.40
CA PRO A 291 -10.68 -9.00 2.19
C PRO A 291 -11.45 -7.92 1.41
N LEU A 292 -10.79 -7.18 0.51
CA LEU A 292 -11.46 -6.22 -0.36
C LEU A 292 -12.44 -6.89 -1.31
N GLU A 293 -12.08 -8.04 -1.89
CA GLU A 293 -12.94 -8.83 -2.78
C GLU A 293 -14.24 -9.24 -2.09
N LEU A 294 -14.20 -9.61 -0.80
CA LEU A 294 -15.39 -9.97 -0.01
C LEU A 294 -16.33 -8.77 0.21
N ILE A 295 -15.77 -7.59 0.45
CA ILE A 295 -16.57 -6.36 0.64
C ILE A 295 -17.22 -5.96 -0.68
N GLU A 296 -16.46 -5.96 -1.77
CA GLU A 296 -16.96 -5.63 -3.10
C GLU A 296 -18.00 -6.63 -3.61
N SER A 297 -17.83 -7.90 -3.27
CA SER A 297 -18.81 -8.96 -3.53
C SER A 297 -20.19 -8.60 -2.98
N PHE A 298 -20.24 -8.14 -1.72
CA PHE A 298 -21.46 -7.74 -1.05
C PHE A 298 -22.06 -6.47 -1.67
N ILE A 299 -21.24 -5.47 -1.95
CA ILE A 299 -21.66 -4.22 -2.60
C ILE A 299 -22.27 -4.50 -3.98
N THR A 300 -21.66 -5.42 -4.74
CA THR A 300 -22.13 -5.79 -6.09
C THR A 300 -23.56 -6.31 -6.03
N GLN A 301 -23.85 -7.20 -5.07
CA GLN A 301 -25.19 -7.73 -4.88
C GLN A 301 -26.20 -6.64 -4.54
N ILE A 302 -25.82 -5.68 -3.69
CA ILE A 302 -26.68 -4.55 -3.32
C ILE A 302 -26.99 -3.69 -4.54
N ILE A 303 -25.97 -3.27 -5.29
CA ILE A 303 -26.13 -2.43 -6.49
C ILE A 303 -27.05 -3.13 -7.49
N PHE A 304 -26.80 -4.40 -7.83
CA PHE A 304 -27.65 -5.12 -8.77
C PHE A 304 -29.08 -5.32 -8.27
N LYS A 305 -29.26 -5.56 -6.96
CA LYS A 305 -30.61 -5.66 -6.35
C LYS A 305 -31.37 -4.34 -6.48
N ILE A 306 -30.71 -3.20 -6.27
CA ILE A 306 -31.29 -1.87 -6.47
C ILE A 306 -31.61 -1.64 -7.95
N MET A 307 -30.70 -1.98 -8.86
CA MET A 307 -30.89 -1.80 -10.31
C MET A 307 -32.04 -2.64 -10.88
N LEU A 308 -32.26 -3.85 -10.34
CA LEU A 308 -33.42 -4.68 -10.67
C LEU A 308 -34.71 -4.09 -10.09
N LYS A 309 -34.69 -3.66 -8.82
CA LYS A 309 -35.86 -3.04 -8.15
C LYS A 309 -36.32 -1.76 -8.86
N THR A 310 -35.37 -0.96 -9.35
CA THR A 310 -35.61 0.29 -10.09
C THR A 310 -35.95 0.07 -11.57
N LYS A 311 -36.02 -1.18 -12.05
CA LYS A 311 -36.22 -1.54 -13.47
C LYS A 311 -35.19 -0.89 -14.40
N PHE A 312 -34.00 -0.56 -13.89
CA PHE A 312 -32.92 -0.06 -14.72
C PHE A 312 -32.40 -1.17 -15.65
N LEU A 313 -32.31 -2.39 -15.12
CA LEU A 313 -32.09 -3.64 -15.84
C LEU A 313 -33.40 -4.43 -15.92
N LEU A 314 -33.76 -4.85 -17.13
CA LEU A 314 -34.88 -5.76 -17.37
C LEU A 314 -34.32 -7.09 -17.84
N LEU A 315 -34.51 -8.14 -17.05
CA LEU A 315 -34.15 -9.50 -17.43
C LEU A 315 -35.18 -9.98 -18.45
N LYS A 316 -34.78 -10.06 -19.72
CA LYS A 316 -35.56 -10.78 -20.73
C LYS A 316 -35.12 -12.23 -20.71
N LYS A 317 -36.07 -13.15 -20.53
CA LYS A 317 -35.83 -14.58 -20.74
C LYS A 317 -35.73 -14.80 -22.25
N GLU A 318 -34.54 -15.12 -22.75
CA GLU A 318 -34.40 -15.75 -24.05
C GLU A 318 -34.62 -17.26 -23.86
N VAL A 319 -35.57 -17.83 -24.59
CA VAL A 319 -35.69 -19.28 -24.71
C VAL A 319 -34.63 -19.70 -25.73
N ARG A 320 -33.51 -20.26 -25.26
CA ARG A 320 -32.61 -21.01 -26.14
C ARG A 320 -33.08 -22.46 -26.14
N GLU A 321 -33.33 -23.01 -27.32
CA GLU A 321 -33.42 -24.46 -27.51
C GLU A 321 -32.04 -25.03 -27.14
N ILE A 322 -32.01 -25.79 -26.05
CA ILE A 322 -30.82 -26.54 -25.64
C ILE A 322 -31.05 -27.92 -26.22
N ASP A 323 -30.34 -28.27 -27.30
CA ASP A 323 -30.22 -29.65 -27.73
C ASP A 323 -29.49 -30.41 -26.61
N VAL A 324 -30.27 -31.10 -25.79
CA VAL A 324 -29.73 -32.09 -24.86
C VAL A 324 -29.29 -33.25 -25.73
N LEU A 325 -27.98 -33.40 -25.94
CA LEU A 325 -27.42 -34.66 -26.42
C LEU A 325 -27.71 -35.70 -25.33
N GLU A 326 -28.73 -36.52 -25.55
CA GLU A 326 -28.94 -37.75 -24.81
C GLU A 326 -27.69 -38.63 -25.02
N LEU A 327 -26.93 -38.84 -23.94
CA LEU A 327 -25.78 -39.72 -23.89
C LEU A 327 -26.21 -41.17 -23.63
#